data_AF-A0A535W1C6-F1
#
_entry.id   AF-A0A535W1C6-F1
#
_cell.length_a   1.000
_cell.length_b   1.000
_cell.length_c   1.000
_cell.angle_alpha   90.00
_cell.angle_beta   90.00
_cell.angle_gamma   90.00
#
_symmetry.space_group_name_H-M   'P 1'
#
loop_
_entity.id
_entity.type
_entity.pdbx_description
1 polymer ?
#
loop_
_entity_poly.entity_id
_entity_poly.type
_entity_poly.pdbx_seq_one_letter_code
_entity_poly.pdbx_strand_id
1 'polypeptide(L)'
;MVRRLEPVAIGSLSLGAAAIHFGVTAEHFSEDAAFGVFFSTIGWFEALWAVAYVSQPARWLAILGMVASAGTVLIWSWAHLVGLPFGPTPGSVEPTTVTDLMATLFETILALWLAATLILSRRPGRRVSVRVGTIGVSALVLTIATGATIALAAAPMG
;
A
#
# COMPACT_ATOMS: atom_id res chain seq x y z
N MET A 1 12.15 23.40 -7.47
CA MET A 1 12.73 22.08 -7.12
C MET A 1 11.73 21.21 -6.34
N VAL A 2 11.02 21.74 -5.34
CA VAL A 2 10.06 21.04 -4.46
C VAL A 2 8.98 20.19 -5.18
N ARG A 3 8.43 20.67 -6.32
CA ARG A 3 7.40 19.94 -7.10
C ARG A 3 7.84 18.59 -7.70
N ARG A 4 9.14 18.28 -7.72
CA ARG A 4 9.66 17.01 -8.28
C ARG A 4 9.76 15.89 -7.24
N LEU A 5 9.77 16.21 -5.95
CA LEU A 5 9.93 15.23 -4.87
C LEU A 5 8.60 14.72 -4.32
N GLU A 6 7.51 15.47 -4.54
CA GLU A 6 6.19 15.11 -4.01
C GLU A 6 5.70 13.74 -4.52
N PRO A 7 5.71 13.41 -5.83
CA PRO A 7 5.31 12.08 -6.27
C PRO A 7 6.19 10.96 -5.71
N VAL A 8 7.49 11.23 -5.53
CA VAL A 8 8.43 10.26 -4.97
C VAL A 8 8.12 10.01 -3.50
N ALA A 9 7.89 11.06 -2.70
CA ALA A 9 7.52 10.92 -1.29
C ALA A 9 6.19 10.17 -1.12
N ILE A 10 5.19 10.49 -1.93
CA ILE A 10 3.90 9.79 -1.98
C ILE A 10 4.11 8.32 -2.35
N GLY A 11 4.90 8.04 -3.39
CA GLY A 11 5.23 6.68 -3.80
C GLY A 11 5.98 5.88 -2.72
N SER A 12 6.89 6.53 -1.98
CA SER A 12 7.62 5.89 -0.89
C SER A 12 6.73 5.46 0.27
N LEU A 13 5.69 6.25 0.60
CA LEU A 13 4.70 5.86 1.61
C LEU A 13 3.97 4.58 1.19
N SER A 14 3.51 4.53 -0.07
CA SER A 14 2.83 3.35 -0.61
C SER A 14 3.75 2.13 -0.68
N LEU A 15 5.03 2.31 -1.06
CA LEU A 15 5.99 1.20 -1.04
C LEU A 15 6.34 0.72 0.37
N GLY A 16 6.35 1.63 1.36
CA GLY A 16 6.53 1.27 2.76
C GLY A 16 5.39 0.38 3.27
N ALA A 17 4.15 0.73 2.94
CA ALA A 17 2.98 -0.09 3.25
C ALA A 17 3.02 -1.44 2.51
N ALA A 18 3.36 -1.42 1.21
CA ALA A 18 3.49 -2.64 0.40
C ALA A 18 4.48 -3.64 1.01
N ALA A 19 5.64 -3.15 1.48
CA ALA A 19 6.64 -3.99 2.12
C ALA A 19 6.13 -4.65 3.40
N ILE A 20 5.31 -3.95 4.19
CA ILE A 20 4.69 -4.50 5.40
C ILE A 20 3.65 -5.56 5.02
N HIS A 21 2.76 -5.27 4.08
CA HIS A 21 1.75 -6.23 3.62
C HIS A 21 2.37 -7.51 3.06
N PHE A 22 3.45 -7.41 2.27
CA PHE A 22 4.20 -8.58 1.85
C PHE A 22 4.86 -9.31 3.02
N GLY A 23 5.40 -8.58 3.99
CA GLY A 23 6.03 -9.16 5.19
C GLY A 23 5.09 -10.05 5.99
N VAL A 24 3.81 -9.67 6.10
CA VAL A 24 2.80 -10.43 6.86
C VAL A 24 2.05 -11.47 6.02
N THR A 25 2.20 -11.44 4.68
CA THR A 25 1.40 -12.29 3.77
C THR A 25 1.54 -13.79 4.05
N ALA A 26 2.75 -14.28 4.35
CA ALA A 26 3.00 -15.70 4.58
C ALA A 26 2.35 -16.22 5.87
N GLU A 27 2.40 -15.42 6.93
CA GLU A 27 1.71 -15.71 8.20
C GLU A 27 0.20 -15.82 7.94
N HIS A 28 -0.39 -14.86 7.24
CA HIS A 28 -1.82 -14.87 6.93
C HIS A 28 -2.25 -16.00 6.02
N PHE A 29 -1.41 -16.47 5.08
CA PHE A 29 -1.69 -17.70 4.33
C PHE A 29 -1.72 -18.95 5.20
N SER A 30 -0.96 -18.96 6.29
CA SER A 30 -0.94 -20.06 7.27
C SER A 30 -2.18 -20.04 8.16
N GLU A 31 -2.79 -18.87 8.36
CA GLU A 31 -4.02 -18.69 9.13
C GLU A 31 -5.28 -18.94 8.30
N ASP A 32 -5.41 -18.26 7.15
CA ASP A 32 -6.54 -18.36 6.24
C ASP A 32 -6.14 -17.92 4.82
N ALA A 33 -6.41 -18.76 3.82
CA ALA A 33 -6.05 -18.48 2.44
C ALA A 33 -6.64 -17.16 1.91
N ALA A 34 -7.84 -16.77 2.35
CA ALA A 34 -8.45 -15.50 1.96
C ALA A 34 -7.68 -14.30 2.51
N PHE A 35 -7.15 -14.41 3.74
CA PHE A 35 -6.33 -13.35 4.35
C PHE A 35 -5.01 -13.22 3.61
N GLY A 36 -4.32 -14.34 3.34
CA GLY A 36 -3.08 -14.32 2.54
C GLY A 36 -3.27 -13.70 1.14
N VAL A 37 -4.36 -14.05 0.44
CA VAL A 37 -4.70 -13.46 -0.86
C VAL A 37 -4.97 -11.96 -0.73
N PHE A 38 -5.69 -11.52 0.31
CA PHE A 38 -5.97 -10.11 0.55
C PHE A 38 -4.68 -9.31 0.72
N PHE A 39 -3.79 -9.70 1.65
CA PHE A 39 -2.54 -9.00 1.90
C PHE A 39 -1.60 -9.00 0.68
N SER A 40 -1.53 -10.12 -0.04
CA SER A 40 -0.78 -10.20 -1.29
C SER A 40 -1.32 -9.23 -2.34
N THR A 41 -2.65 -9.15 -2.48
CA THR A 41 -3.32 -8.27 -3.45
C THR A 41 -3.09 -6.81 -3.12
N ILE A 42 -3.24 -6.42 -1.85
CA ILE A 42 -2.99 -5.04 -1.40
C ILE A 42 -1.52 -4.66 -1.59
N GLY A 43 -0.58 -5.52 -1.17
CA GLY A 43 0.85 -5.25 -1.34
C GLY A 43 1.25 -5.06 -2.81
N TRP A 44 0.72 -5.89 -3.72
CA TRP A 44 0.95 -5.71 -5.16
C TRP A 44 0.30 -4.45 -5.71
N PHE A 45 -0.94 -4.16 -5.29
CA PHE A 45 -1.62 -2.94 -5.69
C PHE A 45 -0.80 -1.72 -5.31
N GLU A 46 -0.34 -1.62 -4.06
CA GLU A 46 0.44 -0.49 -3.56
C GLU A 46 1.78 -0.33 -4.28
N ALA A 47 2.50 -1.44 -4.49
CA ALA A 47 3.77 -1.42 -5.21
C ALA A 47 3.61 -0.94 -6.66
N LEU A 48 2.62 -1.48 -7.39
CA LEU A 48 2.35 -1.11 -8.78
C LEU A 48 1.78 0.30 -8.88
N TRP A 49 0.92 0.69 -7.94
CA TRP A 49 0.36 2.03 -7.86
C TRP A 49 1.45 3.08 -7.64
N ALA A 50 2.41 2.81 -6.74
CA ALA A 50 3.55 3.69 -6.50
C ALA A 50 4.37 3.92 -7.79
N VAL A 51 4.67 2.85 -8.54
CA VAL A 51 5.34 2.95 -9.85
C VAL A 51 4.54 3.82 -10.81
N ALA A 52 3.25 3.55 -10.95
CA ALA A 52 2.38 4.27 -11.88
C ALA A 52 2.27 5.75 -11.53
N TYR A 53 2.06 6.08 -10.24
CA TYR A 53 1.90 7.44 -9.76
C TYR A 53 3.18 8.25 -9.87
N VAL A 54 4.33 7.67 -9.51
CA VAL A 54 5.64 8.34 -9.65
C VAL A 54 5.98 8.59 -11.12
N SER A 55 5.69 7.61 -11.99
CA SER A 55 6.02 7.68 -13.42
C SER A 55 5.17 8.69 -14.16
N GLN A 56 3.87 8.76 -13.85
CA GLN A 56 2.95 9.68 -14.51
C GLN A 56 1.82 10.07 -13.55
N PRO A 57 2.03 11.07 -12.67
CA PRO A 57 1.00 11.52 -11.74
C PRO A 57 -0.26 11.93 -12.49
N ALA A 58 -1.37 11.25 -12.22
CA ALA A 58 -2.66 11.51 -12.84
C ALA A 58 -3.74 11.64 -11.77
N ARG A 59 -4.75 12.49 -12.04
CA ARG A 59 -5.85 12.72 -11.09
C ARG A 59 -6.58 11.42 -10.72
N TRP A 60 -6.79 10.53 -11.69
CA TRP A 60 -7.45 9.25 -11.45
C TRP A 60 -6.57 8.31 -10.60
N LEU A 61 -5.25 8.31 -10.78
CA LEU A 61 -4.32 7.57 -9.92
C LEU A 61 -4.35 8.12 -8.49
N ALA A 62 -4.39 9.45 -8.31
CA ALA A 62 -4.53 10.04 -6.98
C ALA A 62 -5.82 9.62 -6.29
N ILE A 63 -6.96 9.61 -7.01
CA ILE A 63 -8.23 9.13 -6.48
C ILE A 63 -8.14 7.64 -6.13
N LEU A 64 -7.59 6.83 -7.03
CA LEU A 64 -7.44 5.39 -6.83
C LEU A 64 -6.60 5.06 -5.59
N GLY A 65 -5.44 5.70 -5.44
CA GLY A 65 -4.57 5.50 -4.28
C GLY A 65 -5.21 5.98 -2.98
N MET A 66 -5.90 7.13 -3.03
CA MET A 66 -6.62 7.67 -1.87
C MET A 66 -7.73 6.72 -1.40
N VAL A 67 -8.56 6.24 -2.33
CA VAL A 67 -9.69 5.34 -2.03
C VAL A 67 -9.18 4.00 -1.52
N ALA A 68 -8.15 3.42 -2.15
CA ALA A 68 -7.58 2.16 -1.71
C ALA A 68 -6.96 2.28 -0.32
N SER A 69 -6.10 3.28 -0.08
CA SER A 69 -5.46 3.49 1.22
C SER A 69 -6.48 3.75 2.33
N ALA A 70 -7.49 4.59 2.07
CA ALA A 70 -8.56 4.82 3.03
C ALA A 70 -9.39 3.54 3.27
N GLY A 71 -9.62 2.75 2.23
CA GLY A 71 -10.29 1.46 2.32
C GLY A 71 -9.55 0.48 3.22
N THR A 72 -8.24 0.31 3.03
CA THR A 72 -7.42 -0.57 3.89
C THR A 72 -7.45 -0.09 5.33
N VAL A 73 -7.23 1.21 5.59
CA VAL A 73 -7.28 1.79 6.94
C VAL A 73 -8.64 1.51 7.61
N LEU A 74 -9.74 1.62 6.88
CA LEU A 74 -11.08 1.34 7.41
C LEU A 74 -11.30 -0.14 7.72
N ILE A 75 -10.90 -1.03 6.80
CA ILE A 75 -10.97 -2.49 7.01
C ILE A 75 -10.14 -2.86 8.24
N TRP A 76 -8.93 -2.33 8.33
CA TRP A 76 -8.00 -2.62 9.41
C TRP A 76 -8.49 -2.11 10.77
N SER A 77 -9.00 -0.87 10.78
CA SER A 77 -9.63 -0.30 11.97
C SER A 77 -10.82 -1.14 12.42
N TRP A 78 -11.59 -1.71 11.48
CA TRP A 78 -12.70 -2.60 11.83
C TRP A 78 -12.21 -3.90 12.47
N ALA A 79 -11.19 -4.55 11.89
CA ALA A 79 -10.58 -5.75 12.44
C ALA A 79 -10.08 -5.55 13.88
N HIS A 80 -9.49 -4.38 14.17
CA HIS A 80 -8.87 -4.06 15.47
C HIS A 80 -9.78 -3.40 16.50
N LEU A 81 -10.96 -2.91 16.11
CA LEU A 81 -11.90 -2.27 17.03
C LEU A 81 -13.16 -3.09 17.26
N VAL A 82 -13.58 -3.88 16.26
CA VAL A 82 -14.85 -4.62 16.27
C VAL A 82 -14.62 -6.12 16.06
N GLY A 83 -13.58 -6.48 15.32
CA GLY A 83 -13.37 -7.84 14.85
C GLY A 83 -14.05 -8.10 13.51
N LEU A 84 -13.43 -8.94 12.67
CA LEU A 84 -13.99 -9.32 11.38
C LEU A 84 -15.15 -10.32 11.58
N PRO A 85 -16.24 -10.22 10.80
CA PRO A 85 -17.36 -11.16 10.92
C PRO A 85 -17.08 -12.54 10.29
N PHE A 86 -15.87 -12.75 9.77
CA PHE A 86 -15.39 -13.98 9.13
C PHE A 86 -13.92 -14.22 9.49
N GLY A 87 -13.36 -15.35 9.05
CA GLY A 87 -11.97 -15.75 9.30
C GLY A 87 -11.84 -16.79 10.41
N PRO A 88 -10.62 -17.08 10.88
CA PRO A 88 -10.34 -18.11 11.87
C PRO A 88 -11.01 -17.86 13.23
N THR A 89 -11.13 -16.60 13.64
CA THR A 89 -11.71 -16.18 14.92
C THR A 89 -12.74 -15.05 14.76
N PRO A 90 -13.93 -15.32 14.17
CA PRO A 90 -14.92 -14.30 13.86
C PRO A 90 -15.39 -13.52 15.09
N GLY A 91 -15.48 -12.19 14.97
CA GLY A 91 -15.92 -11.27 16.01
C GLY A 91 -14.91 -11.06 17.15
N SER A 92 -13.75 -11.73 17.10
CA SER A 92 -12.65 -11.43 18.00
C SER A 92 -11.86 -10.22 17.50
N VAL A 93 -11.41 -9.39 18.43
CA VAL A 93 -10.52 -8.26 18.13
C VAL A 93 -9.10 -8.79 18.04
N GLU A 94 -8.44 -8.51 16.91
CA GLU A 94 -7.04 -8.84 16.70
C GLU A 94 -6.12 -7.95 17.56
N PRO A 95 -5.06 -8.51 18.19
CA PRO A 95 -4.06 -7.69 18.88
C PRO A 95 -3.27 -6.82 17.90
N THR A 96 -3.24 -5.51 18.14
CA THR A 96 -2.46 -4.59 17.29
C THR A 96 -0.96 -4.79 17.49
N THR A 97 -0.24 -5.01 16.39
CA THR A 97 1.23 -5.08 16.36
C THR A 97 1.85 -3.76 15.88
N VAL A 98 3.19 -3.68 15.93
CA VAL A 98 3.92 -2.52 15.42
C VAL A 98 3.81 -2.39 13.90
N THR A 99 3.83 -3.52 13.18
CA THR A 99 3.69 -3.55 11.71
C THR A 99 2.36 -2.96 11.28
N ASP A 100 1.30 -3.28 12.02
CA ASP A 100 -0.06 -2.81 11.77
C ASP A 100 -0.20 -1.30 11.92
N LEU A 101 0.38 -0.77 12.99
CA LEU A 101 0.40 0.68 13.24
C LEU A 101 1.20 1.41 12.17
N MET A 102 2.33 0.84 11.71
CA MET A 102 3.16 1.45 10.68
C MET A 102 2.49 1.44 9.30
N ALA A 103 1.86 0.32 8.90
CA ALA A 103 1.08 0.24 7.67
C ALA A 103 -0.07 1.26 7.69
N THR A 104 -0.87 1.25 8.76
CA THR A 104 -1.98 2.19 8.96
C THR A 104 -1.51 3.64 8.91
N LEU A 105 -0.36 3.96 9.51
CA LEU A 105 0.22 5.30 9.49
C LEU A 105 0.59 5.73 8.07
N PHE A 106 1.29 4.88 7.32
CA PHE A 106 1.68 5.18 5.94
C PHE A 106 0.47 5.39 5.04
N GLU A 107 -0.52 4.50 5.12
CA GLU A 107 -1.75 4.58 4.33
C GLU A 107 -2.59 5.81 4.71
N THR A 108 -2.66 6.16 5.99
CA THR A 108 -3.37 7.36 6.45
C THR A 108 -2.71 8.63 5.94
N ILE A 109 -1.38 8.75 6.06
CA ILE A 109 -0.64 9.91 5.54
C ILE A 109 -0.82 9.98 4.01
N LEU A 110 -0.73 8.85 3.31
CA LEU A 110 -0.91 8.75 1.87
C LEU A 110 -2.32 9.22 1.45
N ALA A 111 -3.37 8.72 2.08
CA ALA A 111 -4.75 9.09 1.80
C ALA A 111 -4.99 10.59 2.02
N LEU A 112 -4.53 11.13 3.15
CA LEU A 112 -4.70 12.55 3.50
C LEU A 112 -3.91 13.47 2.54
N TRP A 113 -2.70 13.08 2.18
CA TRP A 113 -1.89 13.84 1.23
C TRP A 113 -2.56 13.87 -0.15
N LEU A 114 -2.99 12.72 -0.67
CA LEU A 114 -3.70 12.66 -1.96
C LEU A 114 -5.01 13.46 -1.94
N ALA A 115 -5.78 13.39 -0.85
CA ALA A 115 -6.98 14.20 -0.67
C ALA A 115 -6.66 15.71 -0.71
N ALA A 116 -5.62 16.15 0.02
CA ALA A 116 -5.17 17.54 0.00
C ALA A 116 -4.75 17.96 -1.42
N THR A 117 -3.96 17.15 -2.12
CA THR A 117 -3.55 17.42 -3.52
C THR A 117 -4.77 17.53 -4.44
N LEU A 118 -5.78 16.69 -4.28
CA LEU A 118 -7.01 16.70 -5.08
C LEU A 118 -7.89 17.93 -4.81
N ILE A 119 -7.96 18.42 -3.56
CA ILE A 119 -8.73 19.60 -3.13
C ILE A 119 -8.03 20.89 -3.55
N LEU A 120 -6.71 20.97 -3.36
CA LEU A 120 -5.91 22.17 -3.62
C LEU A 120 -5.61 22.38 -5.11
N SER A 121 -5.62 21.31 -5.92
CA SER A 121 -5.36 21.37 -7.37
C SER A 121 -6.55 21.84 -8.23
N ARG A 122 -7.56 22.52 -7.64
CA ARG A 122 -8.75 23.01 -8.35
C ARG A 122 -8.52 24.14 -9.38
N ARG A 123 -7.27 24.47 -9.72
CA ARG A 123 -6.96 25.41 -10.82
C ARG A 123 -6.63 24.64 -12.11
N PRO A 124 -7.39 24.83 -13.20
CA PRO A 124 -7.10 24.19 -14.48
C PRO A 124 -5.82 24.80 -15.05
N GLY A 125 -4.74 24.03 -15.12
CA GLY A 125 -3.54 24.45 -15.84
C GLY A 125 -2.22 24.07 -15.18
N ARG A 126 -1.81 22.81 -15.34
CA ARG A 126 -0.45 22.44 -15.80
C ARG A 126 -0.33 20.92 -15.82
N ARG A 127 -0.17 20.36 -17.02
CA ARG A 127 0.36 19.00 -17.19
C ARG A 127 1.77 18.99 -16.60
N VAL A 128 1.95 18.33 -15.47
CA VAL A 128 3.29 18.08 -14.91
C VAL A 128 3.83 16.84 -15.62
N SER A 129 4.48 17.06 -16.77
CA SER A 129 5.30 16.04 -17.41
C SER A 129 6.63 15.97 -16.66
N VAL A 130 6.85 14.90 -15.91
CA VAL A 130 8.17 14.56 -15.39
C VAL A 130 8.51 13.17 -15.90
N ARG A 131 9.31 13.10 -16.97
CA ARG A 131 10.11 11.91 -17.27
C ARG A 131 11.22 11.85 -16.22
N VAL A 132 11.57 10.64 -15.79
CA VAL A 132 12.60 10.23 -14.81
C VAL A 132 12.09 10.20 -13.35
N GLY A 133 12.14 9.10 -12.59
CA GLY A 133 12.94 7.88 -12.73
C GLY A 133 12.16 6.60 -12.46
N THR A 134 11.78 5.91 -13.53
CA THR A 134 11.29 4.53 -13.51
C THR A 134 12.34 3.55 -12.96
N ILE A 135 13.62 3.80 -13.22
CA ILE A 135 14.70 2.84 -12.89
C ILE A 135 14.83 2.58 -11.38
N GLY A 136 14.77 3.61 -10.53
CA GLY A 136 14.94 3.45 -9.07
C GLY A 136 13.74 2.79 -8.38
N VAL A 137 12.52 3.14 -8.82
CA VAL A 137 11.28 2.54 -8.30
C VAL A 137 11.12 1.11 -8.82
N SER A 138 11.43 0.86 -10.10
CA SER A 138 11.44 -0.49 -10.66
C SER A 138 12.47 -1.39 -9.99
N ALA A 139 13.66 -0.89 -9.64
CA ALA A 139 14.66 -1.67 -8.91
C ALA A 139 14.19 -2.01 -7.48
N LEU A 140 13.56 -1.06 -6.78
CA LEU A 140 13.00 -1.30 -5.45
C LEU A 140 11.83 -2.29 -5.49
N VAL A 141 10.92 -2.14 -6.47
CA VAL A 141 9.80 -3.08 -6.69
C VAL A 141 10.29 -4.46 -7.07
N LEU A 142 11.31 -4.57 -7.93
CA LEU A 142 11.93 -5.86 -8.26
C LEU A 142 12.61 -6.49 -7.04
N THR A 143 13.22 -5.69 -6.16
CA THR A 143 13.86 -6.19 -4.93
C THR A 143 12.82 -6.71 -3.94
N ILE A 144 11.73 -5.95 -3.73
CA ILE A 144 10.60 -6.34 -2.88
C ILE A 144 9.89 -7.57 -3.47
N ALA A 145 9.62 -7.59 -4.77
CA ALA A 145 9.01 -8.72 -5.47
C ALA A 145 9.86 -9.99 -5.40
N THR A 146 11.18 -9.87 -5.57
CA THR A 146 12.11 -11.01 -5.47
C THR A 146 12.18 -11.50 -4.02
N GLY A 147 12.22 -10.60 -3.03
CA GLY A 147 12.17 -10.97 -1.61
C GLY A 147 10.88 -11.70 -1.24
N ALA A 148 9.73 -11.20 -1.69
CA ALA A 148 8.43 -11.85 -1.49
C ALA A 148 8.39 -13.23 -2.16
N THR A 149 8.89 -13.36 -3.40
CA THR A 149 8.92 -14.64 -4.13
C THR A 149 9.85 -15.66 -3.46
N ILE A 150 11.00 -15.23 -2.94
CA ILE A 150 11.93 -16.10 -2.19
C ILE A 150 11.31 -16.52 -0.87
N ALA A 151 10.64 -15.62 -0.15
CA ALA A 151 9.96 -15.95 1.11
C ALA A 151 8.82 -16.97 0.89
N LEU A 152 8.04 -16.81 -0.18
CA LEU A 152 7.00 -17.76 -0.61
C LEU A 152 7.59 -19.11 -1.05
N ALA A 153 8.75 -19.13 -1.71
CA ALA A 153 9.40 -20.36 -2.16
C ALA A 153 10.19 -21.09 -1.06
N ALA A 154 10.59 -20.39 0.00
CA ALA A 154 11.33 -20.94 1.13
C ALA A 154 10.41 -21.39 2.29
N ALA A 155 9.11 -21.11 2.21
CA ALA A 155 8.14 -21.62 3.17
C ALA A 155 8.10 -23.16 3.11
N PRO A 156 8.34 -23.86 4.24
CA PRO A 156 8.31 -25.32 4.24
C PRO A 156 6.90 -25.80 3.88
N MET A 157 6.80 -26.74 2.93
CA MET A 157 5.55 -27.44 2.65
C MET A 157 5.28 -28.40 3.82
N GLY A 158 4.65 -27.89 4.87
CA GLY A 158 4.24 -28.63 6.06
C GLY A 158 2.74 -28.80 6.10
#